data_AF-A0A0C3FTU7-F1
#
_entry.id   AF-A0A0C3FTU7-F1
#
_cell.length_a   1.000
_cell.length_b   1.000
_cell.length_c   1.000
_cell.angle_alpha   90.00
_cell.angle_beta   90.00
_cell.angle_gamma   90.00
#
_symmetry.space_group_name_H-M   'P 1'
#
loop_
_entity.id
_entity.type
_entity.pdbx_description
1 polymer ?
#
loop_
_entity_poly.entity_id
_entity_poly.type
_entity_poly.pdbx_seq_one_letter_code
_entity_poly.pdbx_strand_id
1 'polypeptide(L)'
;MATVNVSGPGESASLFTNTSSVPLQEHVGLRQFYDFGLYSYCAYVDVTAGSCSHTKAATEFLPYDMISADVAVGHLSSATPDTIVLSASIGSQSRSAYYLILLGSICTALAFFAGVVKRVMAFFYSSLFAILGSIFLLSGAAVWTAIIKNAQGLSHLDITLENTSVQLSLQLAAGRGLFLTWAAYVCLSISIVPYMLICFTFRG
;
A
#
# COMPACT_ATOMS: atom_id res chain seq x y z
N MET A 1 -2.27 -0.37 3.42
CA MET A 1 -0.88 0.14 3.27
C MET A 1 -0.83 1.66 3.16
N ALA A 2 -1.78 2.31 2.49
CA ALA A 2 -1.98 3.77 2.57
C ALA A 2 -3.46 4.09 2.78
N THR A 3 -3.76 5.25 3.36
CA THR A 3 -5.12 5.78 3.53
C THR A 3 -5.16 7.16 2.89
N VAL A 4 -6.23 7.47 2.16
CA VAL A 4 -6.41 8.74 1.47
C VAL A 4 -7.73 9.34 1.92
N ASN A 5 -7.66 10.55 2.46
CA ASN A 5 -8.83 11.33 2.83
C ASN A 5 -9.05 12.43 1.78
N VAL A 6 -10.26 12.50 1.25
CA VAL A 6 -10.65 13.46 0.21
C VAL A 6 -11.48 14.56 0.85
N SER A 7 -11.00 15.81 0.77
CA SER A 7 -11.70 16.98 1.31
C SER A 7 -11.79 18.09 0.28
N GLY A 8 -12.95 18.76 0.18
CA GLY A 8 -13.20 19.84 -0.78
C GLY A 8 -13.88 21.05 -0.11
N PRO A 9 -13.68 22.28 -0.63
CA PRO A 9 -14.33 23.47 -0.13
C PRO A 9 -15.81 23.48 -0.56
N GLY A 10 -16.69 23.18 0.40
CA GLY A 10 -18.13 23.14 0.21
C GLY A 10 -18.63 21.74 -0.12
N GLU A 11 -19.45 21.18 0.78
CA GLU A 11 -20.26 19.99 0.54
C GLU A 11 -21.26 20.26 -0.59
N SER A 12 -20.84 20.28 -1.85
CA SER A 12 -21.76 20.07 -2.95
C SER A 12 -22.17 18.59 -2.87
N ALA A 13 -23.34 18.35 -2.27
CA ALA A 13 -23.98 17.04 -2.10
C ALA A 13 -24.15 16.24 -3.41
N SER A 14 -23.76 16.80 -4.55
CA SER A 14 -23.70 16.16 -5.87
C SER A 14 -22.36 15.47 -6.19
N LEU A 15 -21.26 15.78 -5.49
CA LEU A 15 -19.94 15.20 -5.78
C LEU A 15 -19.66 13.92 -4.97
N PHE A 16 -20.16 13.88 -3.73
CA PHE A 16 -20.00 12.75 -2.82
C PHE A 16 -21.20 11.83 -2.87
N THR A 17 -20.97 10.52 -2.92
CA THR A 17 -22.05 9.53 -2.84
C THR A 17 -22.42 9.23 -1.38
N ASN A 18 -23.71 9.17 -1.08
CA ASN A 18 -24.24 8.72 0.22
C ASN A 18 -24.57 7.22 0.24
N THR A 19 -24.27 6.50 -0.85
CA THR A 19 -24.65 5.09 -1.00
C THR A 19 -23.42 4.18 -0.94
N SER A 20 -23.39 3.31 0.07
CA SER A 20 -22.27 2.39 0.32
C SER A 20 -22.36 1.06 -0.44
N SER A 21 -23.55 0.73 -0.96
CA SER A 21 -23.88 -0.56 -1.58
C SER A 21 -23.51 -0.70 -3.05
N VAL A 22 -23.05 0.37 -3.70
CA VAL A 22 -22.68 0.37 -5.13
C VAL A 22 -21.22 -0.10 -5.27
N PRO A 23 -20.88 -0.92 -6.30
CA PRO A 23 -19.49 -1.24 -6.62
C PRO A 23 -18.65 0.01 -6.95
N LEU A 24 -17.35 -0.07 -6.72
CA LEU A 24 -16.39 1.01 -7.02
C LEU A 24 -16.16 1.11 -8.53
N GLN A 25 -15.81 2.30 -9.03
CA GLN A 25 -15.59 2.68 -10.44
C GLN A 25 -16.85 2.77 -11.32
N GLU A 26 -18.05 2.86 -10.73
CA GLU A 26 -19.30 3.01 -11.47
C GLU A 26 -19.67 4.49 -11.75
N HIS A 27 -18.76 5.44 -11.46
CA HIS A 27 -18.97 6.89 -11.63
C HIS A 27 -20.16 7.47 -10.84
N VAL A 28 -20.50 6.87 -9.69
CA VAL A 28 -21.67 7.24 -8.87
C VAL A 28 -21.33 8.30 -7.80
N GLY A 29 -20.09 8.82 -7.78
CA GLY A 29 -19.64 9.89 -6.88
C GLY A 29 -18.49 9.46 -5.96
N LEU A 30 -17.71 10.43 -5.50
CA LEU A 30 -16.54 10.19 -4.65
C LEU A 30 -16.96 9.73 -3.24
N ARG A 31 -16.06 8.99 -2.61
CA ARG A 31 -16.14 8.62 -1.20
C ARG A 31 -15.12 9.42 -0.37
N GLN A 32 -15.37 9.56 0.93
CA GLN A 32 -14.53 10.41 1.79
C GLN A 32 -13.20 9.74 2.14
N PHE A 33 -13.21 8.43 2.35
CA PHE A 33 -12.01 7.68 2.76
C PHE A 33 -11.70 6.55 1.78
N TYR A 34 -10.45 6.46 1.36
CA TYR A 34 -9.92 5.38 0.53
C TYR A 34 -8.75 4.68 1.23
N ASP A 35 -8.93 3.40 1.54
CA ASP A 35 -7.87 2.56 2.10
C ASP A 35 -7.32 1.64 1.03
N PHE A 36 -6.04 1.80 0.74
CA PHE A 36 -5.33 0.99 -0.24
C PHE A 36 -4.53 -0.09 0.45
N GLY A 37 -4.97 -1.34 0.31
CA GLY A 37 -4.26 -2.54 0.73
C GLY A 37 -3.23 -3.00 -0.28
N LEU A 38 -2.63 -4.16 0.00
CA LEU A 38 -1.67 -4.81 -0.89
C LEU A 38 -2.34 -5.69 -1.97
N TYR A 39 -3.60 -6.07 -1.73
CA TYR A 39 -4.39 -7.02 -2.54
C TYR A 39 -5.72 -6.44 -3.02
N SER A 40 -6.21 -5.41 -2.34
CA SER A 40 -7.49 -4.76 -2.62
C SER A 40 -7.42 -3.32 -2.13
N TYR A 41 -8.30 -2.50 -2.67
CA TYR A 41 -8.58 -1.17 -2.14
C TYR A 41 -10.05 -1.12 -1.74
N CYS A 42 -10.33 -0.37 -0.67
CA CYS A 42 -11.67 -0.19 -0.13
C CYS A 42 -11.95 1.30 -0.02
N ALA A 43 -13.18 1.67 -0.30
CA ALA A 43 -13.61 3.06 -0.24
C ALA A 43 -14.86 3.17 0.64
N TYR A 44 -14.86 4.16 1.52
CA TYR A 44 -15.82 4.33 2.59
C TYR A 44 -16.49 5.70 2.50
N VAL A 45 -17.82 5.67 2.57
CA VAL A 45 -18.64 6.89 2.66
C VAL A 45 -18.63 7.41 4.09
N ASP A 46 -18.65 6.49 5.06
CA ASP A 46 -18.58 6.74 6.50
C ASP A 46 -17.64 5.73 7.17
N VAL A 47 -17.29 5.96 8.43
CA VAL A 47 -16.41 5.06 9.24
C VAL A 47 -16.91 3.61 9.31
N THR A 48 -18.20 3.38 9.06
CA THR A 48 -18.85 2.06 9.20
C THR A 48 -19.39 1.48 7.88
N ALA A 49 -19.42 2.26 6.80
CA ALA A 49 -20.07 1.87 5.56
C ALA A 49 -19.15 2.09 4.35
N GLY A 50 -18.73 0.99 3.73
CA GLY A 50 -17.87 1.01 2.55
C GLY A 50 -18.00 -0.26 1.72
N SER A 51 -17.33 -0.24 0.58
CA SER A 51 -17.24 -1.38 -0.34
C SER A 51 -15.77 -1.55 -0.73
N CYS A 52 -15.39 -2.77 -1.08
CA CYS A 52 -14.04 -3.11 -1.50
C CYS A 52 -14.05 -3.61 -2.93
N SER A 53 -12.99 -3.27 -3.67
CA SER A 53 -12.76 -3.82 -5.00
C SER A 53 -12.38 -5.30 -4.93
N HIS A 54 -12.45 -5.98 -6.07
CA HIS A 54 -12.01 -7.36 -6.20
C HIS A 54 -10.56 -7.53 -5.77
N THR A 55 -10.30 -8.57 -4.99
CA THR A 55 -8.94 -8.94 -4.59
C THR A 55 -8.14 -9.39 -5.81
N LYS A 56 -7.05 -8.68 -6.11
CA LYS A 56 -6.09 -9.06 -7.16
C LYS A 56 -4.68 -9.11 -6.57
N ALA A 57 -3.86 -10.04 -7.07
CA ALA A 57 -2.46 -10.09 -6.69
C ALA A 57 -1.72 -8.89 -7.31
N ALA A 58 -0.87 -8.23 -6.51
CA ALA A 58 -0.10 -7.07 -6.93
C ALA A 58 -0.97 -5.94 -7.54
N THR A 59 -2.03 -5.53 -6.84
CA THR A 59 -2.80 -4.34 -7.20
C THR A 59 -1.88 -3.14 -7.25
N GLU A 60 -1.81 -2.51 -8.42
CA GLU A 60 -1.00 -1.31 -8.60
C GLU A 60 -1.62 -0.17 -7.79
N PHE A 61 -0.77 0.59 -7.09
CA PHE A 61 -1.18 1.73 -6.28
C PHE A 61 -1.33 2.97 -7.18
N LEU A 62 -2.52 3.15 -7.77
CA LEU A 62 -2.87 4.32 -8.58
C LEU A 62 -4.02 5.11 -7.90
N PRO A 63 -3.73 5.92 -6.87
CA PRO A 63 -4.77 6.66 -6.16
C PRO A 63 -5.49 7.65 -7.08
N TYR A 64 -4.78 8.31 -8.00
CA TYR A 64 -5.37 9.27 -8.92
C TYR A 64 -6.38 8.62 -9.87
N ASP A 65 -5.97 7.58 -10.59
CA ASP A 65 -6.82 6.89 -11.57
C ASP A 65 -8.06 6.29 -10.89
N MET A 66 -7.87 5.62 -9.74
CA MET A 66 -8.97 5.00 -9.00
C MET A 66 -9.96 6.00 -8.41
N ILE A 67 -9.49 7.12 -7.87
CA ILE A 67 -10.38 8.18 -7.36
C ILE A 67 -11.08 8.89 -8.53
N SER A 68 -10.36 9.16 -9.62
CA SER A 68 -10.90 9.83 -10.80
C SER A 68 -12.00 9.00 -11.49
N ALA A 69 -11.88 7.67 -11.47
CA ALA A 69 -12.89 6.75 -12.01
C ALA A 69 -14.18 6.68 -11.15
N ASP A 70 -14.16 7.13 -9.90
CA ASP A 70 -15.36 7.24 -9.06
C ASP A 70 -16.10 8.57 -9.27
N VAL A 71 -15.45 9.57 -9.87
CA VAL A 71 -16.05 10.88 -10.14
C VAL A 71 -17.16 10.74 -11.21
N ALA A 72 -18.30 11.37 -10.97
CA ALA A 72 -19.39 11.41 -11.94
C ALA A 72 -18.96 12.08 -13.26
N VAL A 73 -19.44 11.54 -14.38
CA VAL A 73 -19.06 11.95 -15.74
C VAL A 73 -19.33 13.45 -15.94
N GLY A 74 -18.34 14.20 -16.45
CA GLY A 74 -18.44 15.63 -16.78
C GLY A 74 -17.71 16.59 -15.84
N HIS A 75 -17.07 16.08 -14.79
CA HIS A 75 -16.38 16.92 -13.78
C HIS A 75 -14.84 16.79 -13.82
N LEU A 76 -14.31 15.86 -14.61
CA LEU A 76 -12.86 15.65 -14.71
C LEU A 76 -12.18 16.74 -15.53
N SER A 77 -11.27 17.49 -14.91
CA SER A 77 -10.25 18.24 -15.65
C SER A 77 -9.10 17.30 -16.01
N SER A 78 -8.58 17.41 -17.22
CA SER A 78 -7.51 16.55 -17.73
C SER A 78 -6.30 16.53 -16.78
N ALA A 79 -5.91 15.33 -16.36
CA ALA A 79 -4.65 15.07 -15.67
C ALA A 79 -3.48 15.71 -16.42
N THR A 80 -2.64 16.49 -15.74
CA THR A 80 -1.42 17.02 -16.36
C THR A 80 -0.48 15.86 -16.72
N PRO A 81 0.30 15.94 -17.82
CA PRO A 81 1.15 14.83 -18.26
C PRO A 81 2.12 14.32 -17.18
N ASP A 82 2.58 15.20 -16.30
CA ASP A 82 3.45 14.84 -15.17
C ASP A 82 2.76 13.89 -14.16
N THR A 83 1.45 14.07 -13.92
CA THR A 83 0.68 13.20 -13.01
C THR A 83 0.45 11.81 -13.60
N ILE A 84 0.31 11.70 -14.93
CA ILE A 84 0.13 10.43 -15.64
C ILE A 84 1.42 9.62 -15.63
N VAL A 85 2.55 10.26 -15.94
CA VAL A 85 3.88 9.61 -15.93
C VAL A 85 4.26 9.18 -14.52
N LEU A 86 3.99 10.03 -13.51
CA LEU A 86 4.25 9.69 -12.12
C LEU A 86 3.34 8.55 -11.63
N SER A 87 2.06 8.53 -12.01
CA SER A 87 1.14 7.45 -11.66
C SER A 87 1.57 6.10 -12.26
N ALA A 88 2.02 6.07 -13.52
CA ALA A 88 2.56 4.85 -14.14
C ALA A 88 3.84 4.35 -13.44
N SER A 89 4.72 5.27 -13.06
CA SER A 89 5.96 4.95 -12.33
C SER A 89 5.68 4.40 -10.93
N ILE A 90 4.73 5.02 -10.21
CA ILE A 90 4.29 4.58 -8.89
C ILE A 90 3.62 3.20 -8.96
N GLY A 91 2.77 2.96 -9.97
CA GLY A 91 2.11 1.68 -10.20
C GLY A 91 3.12 0.54 -10.35
N SER A 92 4.12 0.70 -11.23
CA SER A 92 5.19 -0.29 -11.43
C SER A 92 6.03 -0.54 -10.17
N GLN A 93 6.39 0.52 -9.44
CA GLN A 93 7.15 0.42 -8.18
C GLN A 93 6.34 -0.27 -7.07
N SER A 94 5.02 -0.05 -7.02
CA SER A 94 4.15 -0.69 -6.03
C SER A 94 4.06 -2.21 -6.26
N ARG A 95 4.07 -2.64 -7.53
CA ARG A 95 4.09 -4.04 -7.92
C ARG A 95 5.40 -4.72 -7.56
N SER A 96 6.54 -4.07 -7.74
CA SER A 96 7.83 -4.65 -7.32
C SER A 96 7.93 -4.74 -5.79
N ALA A 97 7.47 -3.71 -5.07
CA ALA A 97 7.39 -3.74 -3.61
C ALA A 97 6.53 -4.90 -3.08
N TYR A 98 5.40 -5.20 -3.73
CA TYR A 98 4.57 -6.37 -3.43
C TYR A 98 5.37 -7.67 -3.47
N TYR A 99 6.11 -7.91 -4.57
CA TYR A 99 6.89 -9.15 -4.72
C TYR A 99 8.04 -9.24 -3.72
N LEU A 100 8.68 -8.11 -3.37
CA LEU A 100 9.73 -8.07 -2.35
C LEU A 100 9.19 -8.46 -0.97
N ILE A 101 8.02 -7.91 -0.58
CA ILE A 101 7.39 -8.24 0.70
C ILE A 101 6.96 -9.73 0.72
N LEU A 102 6.39 -10.22 -0.38
CA LEU A 102 5.97 -11.62 -0.48
C LEU A 102 7.17 -12.57 -0.41
N LEU A 103 8.22 -12.32 -1.19
CA LEU A 103 9.44 -13.14 -1.17
C LEU A 103 10.12 -13.09 0.19
N GLY A 104 10.17 -11.92 0.82
CA GLY A 104 10.63 -11.75 2.21
C GLY A 104 9.83 -12.64 3.17
N SER A 105 8.50 -12.60 3.10
CA SER A 105 7.64 -13.43 3.96
C SER A 105 7.88 -14.95 3.76
N ILE A 106 8.08 -15.41 2.52
CA ILE A 106 8.42 -16.81 2.23
C ILE A 106 9.77 -17.18 2.85
N CYS A 107 10.81 -16.36 2.64
CA CYS A 107 12.12 -16.59 3.24
C CYS A 107 12.05 -16.65 4.77
N THR A 108 11.20 -15.84 5.39
CA THR A 108 11.05 -15.82 6.85
C THR A 108 10.33 -17.05 7.38
N ALA A 109 9.33 -17.56 6.67
CA ALA A 109 8.70 -18.83 6.98
C ALA A 109 9.69 -19.99 6.84
N LEU A 110 10.48 -20.01 5.76
CA LEU A 110 11.54 -21.01 5.56
C LEU A 110 12.60 -20.95 6.64
N ALA A 111 13.01 -19.75 7.08
CA ALA A 111 13.93 -19.57 8.19
C ALA A 111 13.35 -20.16 9.48
N PHE A 112 12.07 -19.89 9.78
CA PHE A 112 11.40 -20.46 10.94
C PHE A 112 11.40 -22.00 10.93
N PHE A 113 10.98 -22.61 9.81
CA PHE A 113 10.96 -24.08 9.71
C PHE A 113 12.37 -24.70 9.76
N ALA A 114 13.36 -24.07 9.12
CA ALA A 114 14.75 -24.53 9.15
C ALA A 114 15.34 -24.44 10.57
N GLY A 115 15.01 -23.39 11.32
CA GLY A 115 15.46 -23.20 12.71
C GLY A 115 14.88 -24.20 13.71
N VAL A 116 13.75 -24.83 13.42
CA VAL A 116 13.15 -25.88 14.26
C VAL A 116 13.86 -27.23 14.12
N VAL A 117 14.53 -27.47 12.99
CA VAL A 117 15.20 -28.75 12.72
C VAL A 117 16.52 -28.84 13.51
N LYS A 118 16.67 -29.87 14.36
CA LYS A 118 17.89 -30.18 15.12
C LYS A 118 19.03 -30.71 14.23
N ARG A 119 19.50 -29.91 13.29
CA ARG A 119 20.70 -30.20 12.48
C ARG A 119 21.52 -28.92 12.36
N VAL A 120 22.82 -29.00 12.58
CA VAL A 120 23.75 -27.85 12.48
C VAL A 120 23.65 -27.14 11.13
N MET A 121 23.53 -27.90 10.03
CA MET A 121 23.36 -27.32 8.68
C MET A 121 22.04 -26.55 8.53
N ALA A 122 20.97 -26.96 9.22
CA ALA A 122 19.69 -26.27 9.16
C ALA A 122 19.75 -24.89 9.83
N PHE A 123 20.54 -24.72 10.89
CA PHE A 123 20.80 -23.41 11.50
C PHE A 123 21.54 -22.44 10.58
N PHE A 124 22.50 -22.94 9.78
CA PHE A 124 23.19 -22.11 8.79
C PHE A 124 22.23 -21.61 7.70
N TYR A 125 21.43 -22.51 7.12
CA TYR A 125 20.40 -22.13 6.15
C TYR A 125 19.35 -21.19 6.75
N SER A 126 18.91 -21.44 7.99
CA SER A 126 17.98 -20.57 8.72
C SER A 126 18.52 -19.14 8.85
N SER A 127 19.80 -18.98 9.21
CA SER A 127 20.44 -17.66 9.32
C SER A 127 20.52 -16.95 7.96
N LEU A 128 20.89 -17.68 6.91
CA LEU A 128 20.95 -17.13 5.55
C LEU A 128 19.56 -16.65 5.07
N PHE A 129 18.52 -17.47 5.27
CA PHE A 129 17.15 -17.10 4.89
C PHE A 129 16.60 -15.95 5.75
N ALA A 130 16.99 -15.85 7.03
CA ALA A 130 16.61 -14.73 7.89
C ALA A 130 17.28 -13.42 7.43
N ILE A 131 18.56 -13.45 7.07
CA ILE A 131 19.28 -12.28 6.53
C ILE A 131 18.64 -11.85 5.21
N LEU A 132 18.45 -12.77 4.25
CA LEU A 132 17.81 -12.46 2.97
C LEU A 132 16.38 -11.94 3.15
N GLY A 133 15.59 -12.58 4.01
CA GLY A 133 14.24 -12.13 4.35
C GLY A 133 14.21 -10.72 4.94
N SER A 134 15.17 -10.38 5.81
CA SER A 134 15.28 -9.03 6.38
C SER A 134 15.60 -7.96 5.33
N ILE A 135 16.47 -8.26 4.36
CA ILE A 135 16.82 -7.34 3.26
C ILE A 135 15.61 -7.11 2.34
N PHE A 136 14.87 -8.17 2.00
CA PHE A 136 13.66 -8.07 1.18
C PHE A 136 12.54 -7.30 1.88
N LEU A 137 12.32 -7.53 3.18
CA LEU A 137 11.32 -6.75 3.93
C LEU A 137 11.74 -5.28 4.09
N LEU A 138 13.02 -4.99 4.35
CA LEU A 138 13.52 -3.62 4.45
C LEU A 138 13.34 -2.87 3.13
N SER A 139 13.75 -3.48 2.01
CA SER A 139 13.58 -2.88 0.68
C SER A 139 12.11 -2.71 0.31
N GLY A 140 11.25 -3.70 0.58
CA GLY A 140 9.81 -3.59 0.35
C GLY A 140 9.15 -2.46 1.16
N ALA A 141 9.49 -2.34 2.45
CA ALA A 141 9.01 -1.26 3.32
C ALA A 141 9.53 0.12 2.87
N ALA A 142 10.81 0.22 2.49
CA ALA A 142 11.42 1.44 2.00
C ALA A 142 10.78 1.93 0.69
N VAL A 143 10.61 1.04 -0.30
CA VAL A 143 9.93 1.39 -1.56
C VAL A 143 8.50 1.85 -1.28
N TRP A 144 7.77 1.17 -0.39
CA TRP A 144 6.41 1.59 -0.04
C TRP A 144 6.36 2.97 0.64
N THR A 145 7.31 3.27 1.53
CA THR A 145 7.41 4.62 2.12
C THR A 145 7.70 5.69 1.07
N ALA A 146 8.57 5.41 0.09
CA ALA A 146 8.90 6.33 -1.00
C ALA A 146 7.68 6.59 -1.90
N ILE A 147 6.93 5.55 -2.22
CA ILE A 147 5.67 5.66 -2.97
C ILE A 147 4.69 6.60 -2.27
N ILE A 148 4.45 6.42 -0.97
CA ILE A 148 3.54 7.30 -0.21
C ILE A 148 4.04 8.74 -0.21
N LYS A 149 5.35 8.96 -0.05
CA LYS A 149 5.93 10.31 -0.08
C LYS A 149 5.80 10.99 -1.43
N ASN A 150 6.01 10.26 -2.53
CA ASN A 150 5.82 10.78 -3.88
C ASN A 150 4.33 11.07 -4.15
N ALA A 151 3.44 10.21 -3.66
CA ALA A 151 2.00 10.40 -3.80
C ALA A 151 1.47 11.56 -2.92
N GLN A 152 2.07 11.84 -1.75
CA GLN A 152 1.79 13.05 -0.96
C GLN A 152 2.14 14.34 -1.72
N GLY A 153 3.12 14.29 -2.63
CA GLY A 153 3.44 15.40 -3.52
C GLY A 153 2.33 15.75 -4.52
N LEU A 154 1.41 14.81 -4.78
CA LEU A 154 0.25 14.96 -5.67
C LEU A 154 -1.03 15.29 -4.90
N SER A 155 -0.94 16.17 -3.91
CA SER A 155 -2.01 16.46 -2.94
C SER A 155 -3.17 17.29 -3.46
N HIS A 156 -3.09 17.77 -4.71
CA HIS A 156 -4.11 18.62 -5.31
C HIS A 156 -4.71 17.93 -6.54
N LEU A 157 -6.04 17.78 -6.50
CA LEU A 157 -6.84 17.29 -7.61
C LEU A 157 -7.78 18.42 -8.01
N ASP A 158 -7.53 19.03 -9.16
CA ASP A 158 -8.39 20.08 -9.70
C ASP A 158 -9.56 19.41 -10.44
N ILE A 159 -10.77 19.62 -9.95
CA ILE A 159 -12.01 19.14 -10.57
C ILE A 159 -12.79 20.38 -11.03
N THR A 160 -13.06 20.47 -12.33
CA THR A 160 -13.91 21.53 -12.90
C THR A 160 -15.36 21.08 -12.88
N LEU A 161 -16.15 21.63 -11.94
CA LEU A 161 -17.60 21.58 -12.00
C LEU A 161 -18.10 22.77 -12.80
N GLU A 162 -18.93 22.57 -13.84
CA GLU A 162 -19.75 23.60 -14.53
C GLU A 162 -19.46 25.06 -14.09
N ASN A 163 -18.35 25.64 -14.60
CA ASN A 163 -17.87 27.01 -14.40
C ASN A 163 -17.18 27.41 -13.08
N THR A 164 -16.92 26.48 -12.16
CA THR A 164 -16.13 26.71 -10.93
C THR A 164 -15.08 25.61 -10.75
N SER A 165 -13.80 25.98 -10.75
CA SER A 165 -12.71 25.06 -10.40
C SER A 165 -12.71 24.83 -8.90
N VAL A 166 -13.13 23.64 -8.46
CA VAL A 166 -13.06 23.24 -7.05
C VAL A 166 -11.79 22.41 -6.87
N GLN A 167 -10.88 22.91 -6.04
CA GLN A 167 -9.65 22.20 -5.70
C GLN A 167 -9.95 21.20 -4.59
N LEU A 168 -9.83 19.90 -4.88
CA LEU A 168 -9.90 18.88 -3.85
C LEU A 168 -8.51 18.70 -3.23
N SER A 169 -8.45 18.72 -1.91
CA SER A 169 -7.27 18.37 -1.15
C SER A 169 -7.31 16.90 -0.77
N LEU A 170 -6.29 16.17 -1.22
CA LEU A 170 -6.07 14.77 -0.89
C LEU A 170 -5.03 14.68 0.23
N GLN A 171 -5.45 14.20 1.39
CA GLN A 171 -4.53 13.89 2.48
C GLN A 171 -4.19 12.41 2.44
N LEU A 172 -3.00 12.09 1.93
CA LEU A 172 -2.45 10.74 1.94
C LEU A 172 -1.69 10.48 3.24
N ALA A 173 -2.04 9.41 3.94
CA ALA A 173 -1.36 8.95 5.15
C ALA A 173 -0.91 7.49 5.02
N ALA A 174 0.12 7.12 5.79
CA ALA A 174 0.59 5.76 5.88
C ALA A 174 -0.41 4.89 6.66
N GLY A 175 -0.82 3.78 6.07
CA GLY A 175 -1.76 2.85 6.70
C GLY A 175 -1.08 1.93 7.70
N ARG A 176 -1.87 1.33 8.60
CA ARG A 176 -1.39 0.41 9.66
C ARG A 176 -0.55 -0.77 9.14
N GLY A 177 -0.85 -1.26 7.93
CA GLY A 177 -0.09 -2.34 7.30
C GLY A 177 1.40 -2.03 7.10
N LEU A 178 1.75 -0.76 6.85
CA LEU A 178 3.15 -0.37 6.68
C LEU A 178 3.93 -0.48 7.99
N PHE A 179 3.32 -0.08 9.11
CA PHE A 179 3.91 -0.23 10.43
C PHE A 179 4.12 -1.71 10.79
N LEU A 180 3.19 -2.59 10.39
CA LEU A 180 3.37 -4.04 10.57
C LEU A 180 4.56 -4.58 9.78
N THR A 181 4.79 -4.12 8.54
CA THR A 181 5.97 -4.54 7.76
C THR A 181 7.28 -4.08 8.38
N TRP A 182 7.32 -2.85 8.93
CA TRP A 182 8.49 -2.36 9.68
C TRP A 182 8.73 -3.15 10.97
N ALA A 183 7.66 -3.45 11.72
CA ALA A 183 7.76 -4.27 12.92
C ALA A 183 8.29 -5.68 12.60
N ALA A 184 7.79 -6.31 11.52
CA ALA A 184 8.25 -7.60 11.07
C ALA A 184 9.75 -7.60 10.74
N TYR A 185 10.24 -6.56 10.04
CA TYR A 185 11.66 -6.38 9.77
C TYR A 185 12.49 -6.32 11.07
N VAL A 186 12.09 -5.49 12.04
CA VAL A 186 12.80 -5.35 13.32
C VAL A 186 12.85 -6.67 14.09
N CYS A 187 11.71 -7.37 14.19
CA CYS A 187 11.65 -8.68 14.84
C CYS A 187 12.58 -9.70 14.18
N LEU A 188 12.65 -9.72 12.85
CA LEU A 188 13.56 -10.60 12.12
C LEU A 188 15.01 -10.23 12.33
N SER A 189 15.37 -8.95 12.29
CA SER A 189 16.74 -8.50 12.54
C SER A 189 17.21 -8.90 13.94
N ILE A 190 16.35 -8.78 14.95
CA ILE A 190 16.67 -9.21 16.32
C ILE A 190 16.85 -10.74 16.39
N SER A 191 16.05 -11.50 15.64
CA SER A 191 16.13 -12.97 15.63
C SER A 191 17.42 -13.53 15.02
N ILE A 192 18.15 -12.74 14.20
CA ILE A 192 19.41 -13.18 13.58
C ILE A 192 20.50 -13.42 14.64
N VAL A 193 20.49 -12.66 15.74
CA VAL A 193 21.51 -12.74 16.80
C VAL A 193 21.57 -14.14 17.44
N PRO A 194 20.48 -14.73 17.96
CA PRO A 194 20.53 -16.08 18.52
C PRO A 194 20.90 -17.14 17.47
N TYR A 195 20.44 -17.01 16.21
CA TYR A 195 20.81 -17.96 15.15
C TYR A 195 22.32 -17.97 14.88
N MET A 196 22.96 -16.79 14.87
CA MET A 196 24.41 -16.69 14.71
C MET A 196 25.16 -17.27 15.91
N LEU A 197 24.74 -16.96 17.14
CA LEU A 197 25.38 -17.49 18.36
C LEU A 197 25.34 -19.02 18.43
N ILE A 198 24.21 -19.65 18.06
CA ILE A 198 24.08 -21.12 18.03
C ILE A 198 25.00 -21.72 16.96
N CYS A 199 25.12 -21.08 15.80
CA CYS A 199 26.01 -21.53 14.73
C CYS A 199 27.49 -21.50 15.15
N PHE A 200 27.94 -20.43 15.84
CA PHE A 200 29.32 -20.29 16.29
C PHE A 200 29.67 -21.15 17.51
N THR A 201 28.70 -21.46 18.37
CA THR A 201 28.94 -22.23 19.60
C THR A 201 28.96 -23.75 19.37
N PHE A 202 28.76 -24.24 18.13
CA PHE A 202 28.77 -25.67 17.77
C PHE A 202 27.91 -26.57 18.69
N ARG A 203 26.91 -26.01 19.38
CA ARG A 203 25.94 -26.77 20.18
C ARG A 203 24.75 -27.13 19.30
N GLY A 204 24.92 -28.16 18.48
CA GLY A 204 23.85 -28.88 17.79
C GLY A 204 23.37 -30.08 18.60
#